data_AF-A0A1V9W825-F1
#
_entry.id   AF-A0A1V9W825-F1
#
_cell.length_a   1.000
_cell.length_b   1.000
_cell.length_c   1.000
_cell.angle_alpha   90.00
_cell.angle_beta   90.00
_cell.angle_gamma   90.00
#
_symmetry.space_group_name_H-M   'P 1'
#
loop_
_entity.id
_entity.type
_entity.pdbx_description
1 polymer ?
#
loop_
_entity_poly.entity_id
_entity_poly.type
_entity_poly.pdbx_seq_one_letter_code
_entity_poly.pdbx_strand_id
1 'polypeptide(L)'
;MNIKEVSKAVQAIREAKNEHGIISVRGREVHLTHEVFEPLLFESKTKPLITPRESKDYPYEVSFINENVIYYSLYDSERMKNKIGGYIDELITTN
;
A
#
# COMPACT_ATOMS: atom_id res chain seq x y z
N MET A 1 18.75 -23.43 4.90
CA MET A 1 17.46 -22.86 5.36
C MET A 1 16.57 -24.00 5.82
N ASN A 2 16.20 -24.02 7.10
CA ASN A 2 15.34 -25.04 7.71
C ASN A 2 14.00 -24.43 8.17
N ILE A 3 13.03 -25.28 8.56
CA ILE A 3 11.69 -24.81 8.95
C ILE A 3 11.69 -23.84 10.14
N LYS A 4 12.65 -23.96 11.08
CA LYS A 4 12.75 -23.05 12.23
C LYS A 4 13.24 -21.66 11.80
N GLU A 5 14.19 -21.61 10.87
CA GLU A 5 14.68 -20.34 10.30
C GLU A 5 13.57 -19.63 9.51
N VAL A 6 12.79 -20.38 8.73
CA VAL A 6 11.62 -19.85 8.02
C VAL A 6 10.57 -19.32 8.99
N SER A 7 10.25 -20.06 10.07
CA SER A 7 9.29 -19.60 11.08
C SER A 7 9.72 -18.30 11.77
N LYS A 8 11.01 -18.12 12.05
CA LYS A 8 11.54 -16.85 12.60
C LYS A 8 11.36 -15.69 11.62
N ALA A 9 11.65 -15.91 10.34
CA ALA A 9 11.44 -14.88 9.31
C ALA A 9 9.95 -14.51 9.18
N VAL A 10 9.05 -15.49 9.26
CA VAL A 10 7.59 -15.25 9.24
C VAL A 10 7.15 -14.44 10.46
N GLN A 11 7.70 -14.69 11.66
CA GLN A 11 7.41 -13.89 12.85
C GLN A 11 7.87 -12.44 12.67
N ALA A 12 9.10 -12.23 12.19
CA ALA A 12 9.62 -10.88 11.94
C ALA A 12 8.76 -10.10 10.93
N ILE A 13 8.24 -10.75 9.87
CA ILE A 13 7.31 -10.10 8.92
C ILE A 13 5.97 -9.75 9.60
N ARG A 14 5.46 -10.60 10.48
CA ARG A 14 4.22 -10.33 11.23
C ARG A 14 4.40 -9.17 12.21
N GLU A 15 5.55 -9.07 12.86
CA GLU A 15 5.92 -7.94 13.71
C GLU A 15 6.01 -6.66 12.88
N ALA A 16 6.70 -6.70 11.74
CA ALA A 16 6.76 -5.57 10.81
C ALA A 16 5.38 -5.14 10.29
N LYS A 17 4.43 -6.07 10.11
CA LYS A 17 3.03 -5.72 9.81
C LYS A 17 2.39 -4.91 10.92
N ASN A 18 2.59 -5.33 12.17
CA ASN A 18 1.99 -4.67 13.33
C ASN A 18 2.63 -3.31 13.63
N GLU A 19 3.95 -3.21 13.48
CA GLU A 19 4.72 -2.00 13.83
C GLU A 19 4.80 -0.98 12.68
N HIS A 20 4.87 -1.46 11.44
CA HIS A 20 5.15 -0.61 10.28
C HIS A 20 4.09 -0.72 9.18
N GLY A 21 3.02 -1.48 9.40
CA GLY A 21 1.96 -1.68 8.40
C GLY A 21 2.41 -2.46 7.17
N ILE A 22 3.57 -3.11 7.19
CA ILE A 22 4.09 -3.85 6.03
C ILE A 22 3.42 -5.22 5.95
N ILE A 23 2.53 -5.40 4.99
CA ILE A 23 1.81 -6.66 4.78
C ILE A 23 2.70 -7.69 4.06
N SER A 24 3.44 -7.25 3.04
CA SER A 24 4.38 -8.11 2.30
C SER A 24 5.33 -7.31 1.43
N VAL A 25 6.49 -7.91 1.10
CA VAL A 25 7.48 -7.35 0.18
C VAL A 25 7.75 -8.34 -0.95
N ARG A 26 7.71 -7.88 -2.20
CA ARG A 26 7.95 -8.68 -3.41
C ARG A 26 8.87 -7.91 -4.35
N GLY A 27 10.16 -8.24 -4.33
CA GLY A 27 11.15 -7.46 -5.08
C GLY A 27 11.17 -6.00 -4.62
N ARG A 28 10.74 -5.08 -5.50
CA ARG A 28 10.63 -3.64 -5.20
C ARG A 28 9.24 -3.20 -4.76
N GLU A 29 8.29 -4.13 -4.68
CA GLU A 29 6.90 -3.84 -4.33
C GLU A 29 6.67 -4.08 -2.84
N VAL A 30 6.11 -3.08 -2.16
CA VAL A 30 5.80 -3.12 -0.74
C VAL A 30 4.29 -2.93 -0.58
N HIS A 31 3.63 -3.99 -0.12
CA HIS A 31 2.22 -3.95 0.23
C HIS A 31 2.08 -3.38 1.65
N LEU A 32 1.39 -2.26 1.76
CA LEU A 32 1.15 -1.58 3.02
C LEU A 32 -0.32 -1.67 3.43
N THR A 33 -0.57 -1.59 4.74
CA THR A 33 -1.90 -1.27 5.26
C THR A 33 -2.30 0.14 4.82
N HIS A 34 -3.60 0.39 4.73
CA HIS A 34 -4.11 1.71 4.35
C HIS A 34 -3.65 2.81 5.30
N GLU A 35 -3.56 2.52 6.60
CA GLU A 35 -3.21 3.47 7.65
C GLU A 35 -1.77 3.99 7.51
N VAL A 36 -0.90 3.23 6.87
CA VAL A 36 0.48 3.63 6.55
C VAL A 36 0.57 4.15 5.11
N PHE A 37 -0.15 3.54 4.18
CA PHE A 37 -0.14 3.92 2.78
C PHE A 37 -0.67 5.33 2.52
N GLU A 38 -1.84 5.69 3.09
CA GLU A 38 -2.50 6.97 2.82
C GLU A 38 -1.63 8.18 3.23
N PRO A 39 -1.03 8.23 4.44
CA PRO A 39 -0.12 9.32 4.81
C PRO A 39 1.16 9.36 3.95
N LEU A 40 1.75 8.20 3.63
CA LEU A 40 2.95 8.15 2.81
C LEU A 40 2.70 8.63 1.37
N LEU A 41 1.53 8.28 0.81
CA LEU A 41 1.11 8.79 -0.50
C LEU A 41 1.04 10.32 -0.47
N PHE A 42 0.41 10.90 0.56
CA PHE A 42 0.32 12.35 0.72
C PHE A 42 1.70 13.00 0.88
N GLU A 43 2.56 12.44 1.74
CA GLU A 43 3.93 12.93 1.97
C GLU A 43 4.78 12.86 0.68
N SER A 44 4.64 11.80 -0.10
CA SER A 44 5.38 11.61 -1.34
C SER A 44 5.07 12.65 -2.40
N LYS A 45 3.93 13.36 -2.28
CA LYS A 45 3.36 14.26 -3.30
C LYS A 45 3.34 13.67 -4.70
N THR A 46 3.33 12.34 -4.79
CA THR A 46 3.38 11.60 -6.04
C THR A 46 1.97 11.29 -6.46
N LYS A 47 1.66 11.49 -7.74
CA LYS A 47 0.37 11.11 -8.28
C LYS A 47 0.24 9.58 -8.23
N PRO A 48 -0.76 9.02 -7.53
CA PRO A 48 -0.93 7.58 -7.47
C PRO A 48 -1.40 7.02 -8.82
N LEU A 49 -1.00 5.79 -9.10
CA LEU A 49 -1.58 4.95 -10.13
C LEU A 49 -2.70 4.11 -9.51
N ILE A 50 -3.86 4.09 -10.16
CA ILE A 50 -5.00 3.26 -9.75
C ILE A 50 -5.18 2.18 -10.80
N THR A 51 -5.01 0.92 -10.40
CA THR A 51 -5.13 -0.23 -11.29
C THR A 51 -6.35 -1.07 -10.89
N PRO A 52 -7.27 -1.37 -11.83
CA PRO A 52 -8.39 -2.26 -11.54
C PRO A 52 -7.91 -3.71 -11.36
N ARG A 53 -8.60 -4.46 -10.50
CA ARG A 53 -8.34 -5.87 -10.20
C ARG A 53 -9.62 -6.68 -10.38
N GLU A 54 -9.46 -7.97 -10.67
CA GLU A 54 -10.59 -8.90 -10.79
C GLU A 54 -11.23 -9.29 -9.45
N SER A 55 -10.68 -8.83 -8.32
CA SER A 55 -11.20 -9.11 -6.99
C SER A 55 -12.48 -8.32 -6.71
N LYS A 56 -13.52 -9.01 -6.22
CA LYS A 56 -14.76 -8.36 -5.80
C LYS A 56 -14.62 -7.57 -4.50
N ASP A 57 -13.81 -8.08 -3.58
CA ASP A 57 -13.60 -7.44 -2.26
C ASP A 57 -12.63 -6.28 -2.36
N TYR A 58 -11.58 -6.41 -3.19
CA TYR A 58 -10.55 -5.38 -3.38
C TYR A 58 -10.31 -5.11 -4.88
N PRO A 59 -11.29 -4.49 -5.57
CA PRO A 59 -11.25 -4.23 -7.01
C PRO A 59 -10.23 -3.17 -7.42
N TYR A 60 -9.61 -2.46 -6.48
CA TYR A 60 -8.64 -1.42 -6.78
C TYR A 60 -7.30 -1.68 -6.11
N GLU A 61 -6.23 -1.45 -6.85
CA GLU A 61 -4.89 -1.28 -6.30
C GLU A 61 -4.45 0.15 -6.54
N VAL A 62 -4.02 0.81 -5.46
CA VAL A 62 -3.45 2.16 -5.52
C VAL A 62 -1.98 2.03 -5.23
N SER A 63 -1.14 2.59 -6.10
CA SER A 63 0.30 2.51 -5.96
C SER A 63 1.00 3.83 -6.30
N PHE A 64 2.17 4.04 -5.73
CA PHE A 64 3.06 5.14 -6.09
C PHE A 64 4.51 4.68 -5.99
N ILE A 65 5.40 5.37 -6.71
CA ILE A 65 6.82 5.07 -6.74
C ILE A 65 7.55 6.16 -5.98
N ASN A 66 8.36 5.77 -4.99
CA ASN A 66 9.27 6.67 -4.31
C ASN A 66 10.64 5.97 -4.14
N GLU A 67 11.72 6.68 -4.45
CA GLU A 67 13.11 6.17 -4.36
C GLU A 67 13.30 4.76 -4.95
N ASN A 68 12.70 4.49 -6.12
CA ASN A 68 12.77 3.21 -6.84
C ASN A 68 12.05 2.03 -6.13
N VAL A 69 11.23 2.31 -5.11
CA VAL A 69 10.33 1.36 -4.44
C VAL A 69 8.89 1.66 -4.85
N ILE A 70 8.12 0.61 -5.11
CA ILE A 70 6.69 0.69 -5.43
C ILE A 70 5.91 0.38 -4.16
N TYR A 71 5.22 1.37 -3.61
CA TYR A 71 4.31 1.17 -2.49
C TYR A 71 2.91 0.98 -3.03
N TYR A 72 2.17 0.00 -2.49
CA TYR A 72 0.78 -0.21 -2.90
C TYR A 72 -0.12 -0.66 -1.74
N SER A 73 -1.41 -0.40 -1.89
CA SER A 73 -2.45 -0.94 -1.03
C SER A 73 -3.71 -1.26 -1.83
N LEU A 74 -4.55 -2.15 -1.28
CA LEU A 74 -5.67 -2.76 -1.97
C LEU A 74 -7.00 -2.27 -1.39
N TYR A 75 -7.78 -1.58 -2.22
CA TYR A 75 -8.97 -0.87 -1.79
C TYR A 75 -10.25 -1.58 -2.24
N ASP A 76 -11.23 -1.61 -1.33
CA ASP A 76 -12.62 -1.79 -1.69
C ASP A 76 -13.20 -0.52 -2.32
N SER A 77 -14.37 -0.64 -2.94
CA SER A 77 -15.02 0.49 -3.62
C SER A 77 -15.43 1.63 -2.68
N GLU A 78 -15.74 1.33 -1.42
CA GLU A 78 -16.20 2.33 -0.45
C GLU A 78 -15.03 3.21 0.02
N ARG A 79 -13.93 2.58 0.44
CA ARG A 79 -12.72 3.28 0.90
C ARG A 79 -12.06 4.02 -0.24
N MET A 80 -12.06 3.46 -1.46
CA MET A 80 -11.57 4.15 -2.66
C MET A 80 -12.29 5.49 -2.87
N LYS A 81 -13.62 5.50 -2.77
CA LYS A 81 -14.44 6.70 -2.94
C LYS A 81 -14.24 7.72 -1.81
N ASN A 82 -14.19 7.24 -0.56
CA ASN A 82 -14.20 8.11 0.62
C ASN A 82 -12.85 8.71 0.98
N LYS A 83 -11.74 7.99 0.72
CA LYS A 83 -10.40 8.41 1.09
C LYS A 83 -9.62 8.88 -0.12
N ILE A 84 -9.36 7.98 -1.06
CA ILE A 84 -8.49 8.27 -2.20
C ILE A 84 -9.14 9.25 -3.17
N GLY A 85 -10.44 9.14 -3.45
CA GLY A 85 -11.17 10.11 -4.27
C GLY A 85 -11.05 11.54 -3.75
N GLY A 86 -11.23 11.75 -2.43
CA GLY A 86 -11.04 13.05 -1.80
C GLY A 86 -9.59 13.55 -1.85
N TYR A 87 -8.61 12.68 -1.59
CA TYR A 87 -7.19 13.04 -1.67
C TYR A 87 -6.73 13.36 -3.10
N ILE A 88 -7.30 12.71 -4.11
CA ILE A 88 -6.99 13.00 -5.52
C ILE A 88 -7.47 14.39 -5.90
N ASP A 89 -8.66 14.80 -5.46
CA ASP A 89 -9.16 16.15 -5.69
C ASP A 89 -8.23 17.20 -5.03
N GLU A 90 -7.72 16.94 -3.82
CA GLU A 90 -6.73 17.80 -3.13
C GLU A 90 -5.35 17.80 -3.82
N LEU A 91 -4.86 16.64 -4.28
CA LEU A 91 -3.57 16.52 -4.98
C LEU A 91 -3.59 17.14 -6.38
N ILE A 92 -4.74 17.16 -7.06
CA ILE A 92 -4.90 17.78 -8.39
C ILE A 92 -5.11 19.30 -8.29
N THR A 93 -5.69 19.79 -7.19
CA THR A 93 -5.99 21.23 -7.01
C THR A 93 -4.80 22.06 -6.53
N THR A 94 -3.65 21.42 -6.25
CA THR A 94 -2.42 22.15 -5.91
C THR A 94 -1.67 22.54 -7.20
N ASN A 95 -2.22 23.51 -7.96
CA ASN A 95 -1.54 24.21 -9.06
C ASN A 95 -1.20 25.65 -8.67
#